data_AF-A0A2U2RH88-F1
#
_entry.id   AF-A0A2U2RH88-F1
#
_cell.length_a   1.000
_cell.length_b   1.000
_cell.length_c   1.000
_cell.angle_alpha   90.00
_cell.angle_beta   90.00
_cell.angle_gamma   90.00
#
_symmetry.space_group_name_H-M   'P 1'
#
loop_
_entity.id
_entity.type
_entity.pdbx_description
1 polymer ?
#
loop_
_entity_poly.entity_id
_entity_poly.type
_entity_poly.pdbx_seq_one_letter_code
_entity_poly.pdbx_strand_id
1 'polypeptide(L)'
;MELINRDKLIRRMDKLNVSQRELARAAGWKSHSYMRRLITGEAKTLNTDPALRIAHYLHLDVDDIFVTRVDSPRARVGTPEPQRRVKTAA
;
A
#
# COMPACT_ATOMS: atom_id res chain seq x y z
N MET A 1 0.40 2.16 -0.63
CA MET A 1 -0.66 1.79 0.31
C MET A 1 -0.86 0.28 0.30
N GLU A 2 -1.35 -0.28 1.40
CA GLU A 2 -1.68 -1.69 1.54
C GLU A 2 -3.17 -1.86 1.86
N LEU A 3 -3.82 -2.84 1.23
CA LEU A 3 -5.19 -3.25 1.51
C LEU A 3 -5.25 -4.06 2.81
N ILE A 4 -5.87 -3.48 3.84
CA ILE A 4 -6.03 -4.09 5.18
C ILE A 4 -7.40 -4.70 5.40
N ASN A 5 -8.44 -4.20 4.72
CA ASN A 5 -9.82 -4.67 4.91
C ASN A 5 -10.50 -5.05 3.60
N ARG A 6 -10.13 -6.23 3.09
CA ARG A 6 -10.67 -6.78 1.84
C ARG A 6 -12.17 -7.08 1.94
N ASP A 7 -12.64 -7.59 3.08
CA ASP A 7 -14.05 -7.95 3.23
C ASP A 7 -14.94 -6.70 3.21
N LYS A 8 -14.48 -5.59 3.79
CA LYS A 8 -15.19 -4.30 3.72
C LYS A 8 -15.24 -3.78 2.29
N LEU A 9 -14.15 -3.91 1.52
CA LEU A 9 -14.12 -3.58 0.10
C LEU A 9 -15.17 -4.40 -0.68
N ILE A 10 -15.15 -5.73 -0.56
CA ILE A 10 -16.06 -6.64 -1.28
C ILE A 10 -17.52 -6.36 -0.91
N ARG A 11 -17.84 -6.30 0.39
CA ARG A 11 -19.21 -6.01 0.86
C ARG A 11 -19.72 -4.67 0.32
N ARG A 12 -18.85 -3.66 0.21
CA ARG A 12 -19.26 -2.36 -0.34
C ARG A 12 -19.50 -2.42 -1.84
N MET A 13 -18.69 -3.17 -2.57
CA MET A 13 -18.92 -3.45 -3.98
C MET A 13 -20.28 -4.12 -4.19
N ASP A 14 -20.59 -5.17 -3.42
CA ASP A 14 -21.86 -5.90 -3.51
C ASP A 14 -23.05 -4.97 -3.19
N LYS A 15 -22.95 -4.17 -2.12
CA LYS A 15 -24.00 -3.22 -1.73
C LYS A 15 -24.27 -2.14 -2.79
N LEU A 16 -23.25 -1.75 -3.55
CA LEU A 16 -23.36 -0.76 -4.62
C LEU A 16 -23.56 -1.40 -6.00
N ASN A 17 -23.62 -2.73 -6.09
CA ASN A 17 -23.66 -3.50 -7.34
C ASN A 17 -22.52 -3.14 -8.32
N VAL A 18 -21.34 -2.84 -7.78
CA VAL A 18 -20.16 -2.42 -8.54
C VAL A 18 -19.34 -3.64 -8.94
N SER A 19 -19.10 -3.80 -10.25
CA SER A 19 -18.24 -4.88 -10.75
C SER A 19 -16.74 -4.58 -10.54
N GLN A 20 -15.91 -5.62 -10.51
CA GLN A 20 -14.44 -5.47 -10.47
C GLN A 20 -13.90 -4.66 -11.65
N ARG A 21 -14.52 -4.79 -12.83
CA ARG A 21 -14.14 -4.05 -14.04
C ARG A 21 -14.45 -2.57 -13.90
N GLU A 22 -15.56 -2.24 -13.28
CA GLU A 22 -15.95 -0.86 -13.02
C GLU A 22 -15.04 -0.20 -11.98
N LEU A 23 -14.80 -0.89 -10.86
CA LEU A 23 -13.91 -0.38 -9.82
C LEU A 23 -12.46 -0.22 -10.32
N ALA A 24 -11.98 -1.14 -11.17
CA ALA A 24 -10.67 -0.99 -11.80
C ALA A 24 -10.58 0.25 -12.70
N ARG A 25 -11.65 0.56 -13.45
CA ARG A 25 -11.72 1.80 -14.26
C ARG A 25 -11.72 3.04 -13.37
N ALA A 26 -12.48 3.04 -12.28
CA ALA A 26 -12.49 4.13 -11.30
C ALA A 26 -11.10 4.35 -10.67
N ALA A 27 -10.35 3.26 -10.42
CA ALA A 27 -8.96 3.33 -9.95
C ALA A 27 -7.97 3.88 -11.00
N GLY A 28 -8.40 4.02 -12.27
CA GLY A 28 -7.56 4.47 -13.39
C GLY A 28 -6.79 3.34 -14.08
N TRP A 29 -7.19 2.08 -13.91
CA TRP A 29 -6.55 0.93 -14.54
C TRP A 29 -7.23 0.55 -15.85
N LYS A 30 -6.41 0.15 -16.84
CA LYS A 30 -6.88 -0.33 -18.15
C LYS A 30 -7.46 -1.75 -18.10
N SER A 31 -7.03 -2.55 -17.12
CA SER A 31 -7.46 -3.94 -16.92
C SER A 31 -7.88 -4.19 -15.47
N HIS A 32 -8.84 -5.08 -15.29
CA HIS A 32 -9.31 -5.54 -13.98
C HIS A 32 -8.41 -6.60 -13.35
N SER A 33 -7.36 -7.07 -14.04
CA SER A 33 -6.47 -8.12 -13.54
C SER A 33 -5.84 -7.74 -12.18
N TYR A 34 -5.44 -6.47 -12.01
CA TYR A 34 -4.85 -6.02 -10.75
C TYR A 34 -5.89 -5.90 -9.63
N MET A 35 -7.11 -5.47 -9.94
CA MET A 35 -8.23 -5.50 -9.00
C MET A 35 -8.54 -6.93 -8.54
N ARG A 36 -8.58 -7.89 -9.48
CA ARG A 36 -8.75 -9.31 -9.16
C ARG A 36 -7.67 -9.78 -8.19
N ARG A 37 -6.40 -9.44 -8.44
CA ARG A 37 -5.28 -9.80 -7.54
C ARG A 37 -5.43 -9.22 -6.14
N LEU A 38 -5.94 -8.00 -5.99
CA LEU A 38 -6.22 -7.40 -4.69
C LEU A 38 -7.35 -8.13 -3.95
N ILE A 39 -8.41 -8.50 -4.67
CA ILE A 39 -9.56 -9.24 -4.14
C ILE A 39 -9.21 -10.70 -3.81
N THR A 40 -8.37 -11.36 -4.61
CA THR A 40 -7.91 -12.73 -4.29
C THR A 40 -6.77 -12.74 -3.27
N GLY A 41 -6.11 -11.60 -3.06
CA GLY A 41 -4.98 -11.45 -2.15
C GLY A 41 -3.62 -11.84 -2.72
N GLU A 42 -3.56 -12.12 -4.02
CA GLU A 42 -2.32 -12.24 -4.79
C GLU A 42 -1.53 -10.92 -4.82
N ALA A 43 -2.20 -9.78 -4.64
CA ALA A 43 -1.60 -8.48 -4.38
C ALA A 43 -2.14 -7.92 -3.07
N LYS A 44 -1.26 -7.26 -2.31
CA LYS A 44 -1.62 -6.61 -1.03
C LYS A 44 -1.43 -5.10 -1.07
N THR A 45 -0.59 -4.62 -1.98
CA THR A 45 -0.21 -3.22 -2.08
C THR A 45 -0.65 -2.62 -3.40
N LEU A 46 -0.85 -1.31 -3.41
CA LEU A 46 -1.14 -0.46 -4.55
C LEU A 46 -0.63 0.97 -4.31
N ASN A 47 -0.50 1.76 -5.37
CA ASN A 47 -0.12 3.18 -5.25
C ASN A 47 -1.20 4.00 -4.54
N THR A 48 -0.82 5.19 -4.08
CA THR A 48 -1.71 6.09 -3.34
C THR A 48 -2.90 6.55 -4.18
N ASP A 49 -2.69 7.07 -5.40
CA ASP A 49 -3.82 7.63 -6.19
C ASP A 49 -4.92 6.60 -6.48
N PRO A 50 -4.61 5.35 -6.91
CA PRO A 50 -5.65 4.34 -7.09
C PRO A 50 -6.41 4.00 -5.80
N ALA A 51 -5.72 3.97 -4.64
CA ALA A 51 -6.38 3.73 -3.35
C ALA A 51 -7.36 4.86 -3.00
N LEU A 52 -6.95 6.11 -3.17
CA LEU A 52 -7.80 7.29 -2.96
C LEU A 52 -9.04 7.27 -3.87
N ARG A 53 -8.85 6.95 -5.15
CA ARG A 53 -9.95 6.86 -6.13
C ARG A 53 -10.94 5.74 -5.79
N ILE A 54 -10.44 4.57 -5.39
CA ILE A 54 -11.28 3.44 -4.97
C ILE A 54 -12.13 3.82 -3.76
N ALA A 55 -11.50 4.41 -2.73
CA ALA A 55 -12.20 4.81 -1.50
C ALA A 55 -13.28 5.85 -1.79
N HIS A 56 -12.94 6.90 -2.57
CA HIS A 56 -13.89 7.92 -3.00
C HIS A 56 -15.06 7.33 -3.78
N TYR A 57 -14.78 6.48 -4.77
CA TYR A 57 -15.81 5.85 -5.61
C TYR A 57 -16.77 4.97 -4.81
N LEU A 58 -16.30 4.32 -3.75
CA LEU A 58 -17.12 3.46 -2.88
C LEU A 58 -17.77 4.21 -1.70
N HIS A 59 -17.53 5.51 -1.57
CA HIS A 59 -17.94 6.33 -0.44
C HIS A 59 -17.50 5.73 0.90
N LEU A 60 -16.22 5.41 0.99
CA LEU A 60 -15.58 4.91 2.20
C LEU A 60 -14.36 5.77 2.50
N ASP A 61 -14.03 5.87 3.78
CA ASP A 61 -12.77 6.48 4.19
C ASP A 61 -11.60 5.61 3.71
N VAL A 62 -10.49 6.25 3.33
CA VAL A 62 -9.32 5.54 2.80
C VAL A 62 -8.74 4.62 3.89
N ASP A 63 -8.65 5.13 5.12
CA ASP A 63 -8.07 4.44 6.27
C ASP A 63 -8.89 3.23 6.73
N ASP A 64 -10.16 3.15 6.32
CA ASP A 64 -11.04 2.01 6.58
C ASP A 64 -10.68 0.76 5.75
N ILE A 65 -10.02 0.97 4.61
CA ILE A 65 -9.71 -0.08 3.62
C ILE A 65 -8.21 -0.24 3.45
N PHE A 66 -7.47 0.85 3.49
CA PHE A 66 -6.06 0.93 3.15
C PHE A 66 -5.23 1.55 4.29
N VAL A 67 -3.96 1.16 4.38
CA VAL A 67 -2.99 1.81 5.25
C VAL A 67 -1.75 2.24 4.48
N THR A 68 -1.13 3.33 4.89
CA THR A 68 0.18 3.72 4.40
C THR A 68 1.24 2.95 5.18
N ARG A 69 1.93 2.01 4.51
CA ARG A 69 3.17 1.43 5.04
C ARG A 69 4.35 2.32 4.65
N VAL A 70 5.05 2.83 5.65
CA VAL A 70 6.36 3.43 5.49
C VAL A 70 7.37 2.36 5.89
N ASP A 71 8.07 1.78 4.93
CA ASP A 71 9.20 0.92 5.24
C ASP A 71 10.24 1.78 5.96
N SER A 72 10.40 1.56 7.27
CA SER A 72 11.47 2.21 8.02
C SER A 72 12.78 1.66 7.47
N PRO A 73 13.67 2.50 6.89
CA PRO A 73 14.99 2.02 6.53
C PRO A 73 15.63 1.49 7.80
N ARG A 74 15.94 0.18 7.85
CA ARG A 74 16.83 -0.36 8.87
C ARG A 74 18.05 0.54 8.85
N ALA A 75 18.28 1.29 9.93
CA ALA A 75 19.49 2.07 10.09
C ALA A 75 20.65 1.13 9.80
N ARG A 76 21.40 1.41 8.73
CA ARG A 76 22.67 0.75 8.50
C ARG A 76 23.51 1.10 9.73
N VAL A 77 23.67 0.17 10.64
CA VAL A 77 24.60 0.28 11.77
C VAL A 77 25.95 0.56 11.13
N GLY A 78 26.41 1.82 11.25
CA GLY A 78 27.67 2.26 10.69
C GLY A 78 28.77 1.38 11.24
N THR A 79 29.58 0.82 10.34
CA THR A 79 30.86 0.22 10.69
C THR A 79 31.62 1.21 11.58
N PRO A 80 32.06 0.83 12.79
CA PRO A 80 32.83 1.74 13.63
C PRO A 80 34.13 2.09 12.92
N GLU A 81 34.34 3.38 12.69
CA GLU A 81 35.56 3.96 12.15
C GLU A 81 36.74 3.62 13.07
N PRO A 82 37.87 3.11 12.55
CA PRO A 82 38.99 2.72 13.39
C PRO A 82 39.63 3.97 14.03
N GLN A 83 39.53 4.05 15.36
CA GLN A 83 40.13 5.13 16.14
C GLN A 83 41.64 5.23 15.86
N ARG A 84 42.02 6.37 15.30
CA ARG A 84 43.39 6.77 14.99
C ARG A 84 44.18 6.86 16.30
N ARG A 85 45.04 5.87 16.57
CA ARG A 85 45.99 5.92 17.70
C ARG A 85 46.89 7.15 17.54
N VAL A 86 46.72 8.13 18.42
CA VAL A 86 47.69 9.21 18.60
C VAL A 86 48.89 8.61 19.33
N LYS A 87 50.04 8.55 18.66
CA LYS A 87 51.30 8.18 19.31
C LYS A 87 51.80 9.41 20.06
N THR A 88 51.75 9.37 21.38
CA THR A 88 52.53 10.25 22.24
C THR A 88 53.85 9.53 22.55
N ALA A 89 54.97 10.12 22.17
CA ALA A 89 56.29 9.69 22.62
C ALA A 89 57.02 10.93 23.16
N ALA A 90 57.62 10.71 24.33
CA ALA A 90 58.32 11.65 25.19
C ALA A 90 59.71 12.04 24.67
#